data_AF-A0A0S7BNF8-F1
#
_entry.id   AF-A0A0S7BNF8-F1
#
_cell.length_a   1.000
_cell.length_b   1.000
_cell.length_c   1.000
_cell.angle_alpha   90.00
_cell.angle_beta   90.00
_cell.angle_gamma   90.00
#
_symmetry.space_group_name_H-M   'P 1'
#
loop_
_entity.id
_entity.type
_entity.pdbx_description
1 polymer ?
#
loop_
_entity_poly.entity_id
_entity_poly.type
_entity_poly.pdbx_seq_one_letter_code
_entity_poly.pdbx_strand_id
1 'polypeptide(L)'
;MIPNLQSRISPDGEVEPQGDGNWTLRLRAGTERRYRWAQVDDYIPLARRDFRWRAPLRLRLRARAFEPSAAGTWGFGLWNDPFAFNLLGGTARRLPVLPNAAWFFYSLPPNYLTLRDGTPGHGFVAQTFAAPRIPAILLAPAGLGLPLLAWRRAARALRRMARRVIREDSARIHVDVTQWHTYELDWLTGEARFRVDGRECLATPVSPRGPLGLVVWIDNQYMAFPPDGRLRMGVLPVPRDAALELREIRVEPESA
;
A
#
# COMPACT_ATOMS: atom_id res chain seq x y z
N MET A 1 -14.51 0.20 15.76
CA MET A 1 -15.42 -0.67 14.96
C MET A 1 -14.61 -1.74 14.25
N ILE A 2 -15.12 -2.97 14.17
CA ILE A 2 -14.51 -4.03 13.35
C ILE A 2 -14.92 -3.81 11.88
N PRO A 3 -13.97 -3.67 10.94
CA PRO A 3 -14.28 -3.48 9.52
C PRO A 3 -14.84 -4.78 8.90
N ASN A 4 -15.77 -4.64 7.96
CA ASN A 4 -16.29 -5.76 7.18
C ASN A 4 -15.36 -6.03 5.99
N LEU A 5 -14.35 -6.89 6.20
CA LEU A 5 -13.35 -7.21 5.20
C LEU A 5 -13.71 -8.46 4.39
N GLN A 6 -13.37 -8.43 3.11
CA GLN A 6 -13.57 -9.52 2.15
C GLN A 6 -12.21 -10.06 1.71
N SER A 7 -12.08 -11.38 1.63
CA SER A 7 -10.87 -12.04 1.16
C SER A 7 -10.71 -11.96 -0.36
N ARG A 8 -9.45 -11.87 -0.79
CA ARG A 8 -9.00 -11.85 -2.18
C ARG A 8 -7.72 -12.65 -2.29
N ILE A 9 -7.72 -13.60 -3.22
CA ILE A 9 -6.58 -14.49 -3.41
C ILE A 9 -6.30 -14.72 -4.89
N SER A 10 -5.02 -14.85 -5.22
CA SER A 10 -4.56 -15.59 -6.39
C SER A 10 -4.61 -17.11 -6.10
N PRO A 11 -4.51 -18.01 -7.10
CA PRO A 11 -4.52 -19.46 -6.88
C PRO A 11 -3.48 -19.98 -5.86
N ASP A 12 -2.33 -19.30 -5.73
CA ASP A 12 -1.24 -19.68 -4.81
C ASP A 12 -1.24 -18.87 -3.49
N GLY A 13 -2.33 -18.14 -3.25
CA GLY A 13 -2.56 -17.37 -2.03
C GLY A 13 -3.64 -18.00 -1.16
N GLU A 14 -3.52 -17.84 0.15
CA GLU A 14 -4.48 -18.34 1.13
C GLU A 14 -4.84 -17.22 2.11
N VAL A 15 -6.12 -17.15 2.49
CA VAL A 15 -6.65 -16.22 3.49
C VAL A 15 -7.51 -17.01 4.46
N GLU A 16 -7.10 -17.07 5.71
CA GLU A 16 -7.84 -17.74 6.78
C GLU A 16 -8.36 -16.70 7.79
N PRO A 17 -9.68 -16.53 7.94
CA PRO A 17 -10.23 -15.78 9.07
C PRO A 17 -10.03 -16.58 10.37
N GLN A 18 -9.66 -15.89 11.45
CA GLN A 18 -9.39 -16.50 12.76
C GLN A 18 -10.26 -15.89 13.87
N GLY A 19 -11.51 -15.60 13.52
CA GLY A 19 -12.47 -14.84 14.32
C GLY A 19 -12.55 -13.37 13.93
N ASP A 20 -13.31 -12.60 14.70
CA ASP A 20 -13.62 -11.21 14.37
C ASP A 20 -12.37 -10.32 14.37
N GLY A 21 -12.06 -9.73 13.21
CA GLY A 21 -10.91 -8.83 13.05
C GLY A 21 -9.54 -9.53 13.06
N ASN A 22 -9.49 -10.85 12.98
CA ASN A 22 -8.26 -11.65 12.98
C ASN A 22 -8.09 -12.40 11.65
N TRP A 23 -6.90 -12.32 11.05
CA TRP A 23 -6.64 -12.88 9.73
C TRP A 23 -5.24 -13.46 9.63
N THR A 24 -5.10 -14.50 8.82
CA THR A 24 -3.80 -15.00 8.35
C THR A 24 -3.81 -14.99 6.84
N LEU A 25 -2.86 -14.28 6.24
CA LEU A 25 -2.66 -14.23 4.79
C LEU A 25 -1.38 -15.00 4.49
N ARG A 26 -1.42 -15.97 3.58
CA ARG A 26 -0.26 -16.79 3.21
C ARG A 26 0.01 -16.78 1.72
N LEU A 27 1.29 -16.88 1.36
CA LEU A 27 1.75 -17.18 0.02
C LEU A 27 2.54 -18.49 0.05
N ARG A 28 2.22 -19.39 -0.88
CA ARG A 28 3.03 -20.59 -1.09
C ARG A 28 4.35 -20.26 -1.79
N ALA A 29 5.38 -21.01 -1.45
CA ALA A 29 6.67 -20.93 -2.11
C ALA A 29 6.55 -21.15 -3.63
N GLY A 30 7.44 -20.52 -4.40
CA GLY A 30 7.62 -20.79 -5.81
C GLY A 30 8.32 -19.69 -6.57
N THR A 31 8.43 -19.88 -7.89
CA THR A 31 9.28 -19.06 -8.76
C THR A 31 8.65 -17.71 -9.14
N GLU A 32 9.47 -16.82 -9.68
CA GLU A 32 9.15 -15.50 -10.23
C GLU A 32 8.35 -15.51 -11.54
N ARG A 33 7.70 -16.63 -11.88
CA ARG A 33 6.87 -16.75 -13.09
C ARG A 33 5.39 -16.48 -12.83
N ARG A 34 4.97 -16.46 -11.57
CA ARG A 34 3.57 -16.33 -11.17
C ARG A 34 3.42 -15.23 -10.14
N TYR A 35 2.39 -14.42 -10.32
CA TYR A 35 1.95 -13.48 -9.30
C TYR A 35 1.20 -14.25 -8.21
N ARG A 36 1.60 -14.02 -6.97
CA ARG A 36 1.00 -14.58 -5.77
C ARG A 36 0.54 -13.42 -4.91
N TRP A 37 -0.68 -13.53 -4.42
CA TRP A 37 -1.39 -12.46 -3.75
C TRP A 37 -2.41 -13.04 -2.78
N ALA A 38 -2.37 -12.54 -1.55
CA ALA A 38 -3.39 -12.72 -0.55
C ALA A 38 -3.70 -11.35 0.05
N GLN A 39 -4.98 -11.01 0.16
CA GLN A 39 -5.44 -9.72 0.65
C GLN A 39 -6.80 -9.84 1.33
N VAL A 40 -7.02 -8.94 2.30
CA VAL A 40 -8.35 -8.63 2.80
C VAL A 40 -8.61 -7.13 2.67
N ASP A 41 -9.80 -6.76 2.17
CA ASP A 41 -10.17 -5.37 1.92
C ASP A 41 -11.67 -5.12 2.02
N ASP A 42 -12.08 -3.85 2.06
CA ASP A 42 -13.49 -3.45 2.05
C ASP A 42 -13.89 -2.58 0.86
N TYR A 43 -13.07 -2.53 -0.20
CA TYR A 43 -13.19 -1.49 -1.22
C TYR A 43 -13.25 -2.01 -2.66
N ILE A 44 -12.75 -3.21 -2.98
CA ILE A 44 -12.69 -3.71 -4.37
C ILE A 44 -14.04 -3.68 -5.11
N PRO A 45 -15.21 -4.00 -4.51
CA PRO A 45 -16.48 -3.94 -5.24
C PRO A 45 -17.05 -2.52 -5.39
N LEU A 46 -16.47 -1.52 -4.72
CA LEU A 46 -17.05 -0.18 -4.60
C LEU A 46 -16.49 0.80 -5.65
N ALA A 47 -17.22 1.88 -5.97
CA ALA A 47 -16.58 3.01 -6.63
C ALA A 47 -15.73 3.80 -5.62
N ARG A 48 -14.65 4.47 -6.06
CA ARG A 48 -13.77 5.22 -5.13
C ARG A 48 -14.50 6.27 -4.30
N ARG A 49 -15.60 6.85 -4.80
CA ARG A 49 -16.42 7.82 -4.05
C ARG A 49 -17.18 7.20 -2.86
N ASP A 50 -17.39 5.88 -2.93
CA ASP A 50 -18.17 5.09 -1.98
C ASP A 50 -17.26 4.32 -1.00
N PHE A 51 -15.94 4.53 -1.07
CA PHE A 51 -15.01 4.02 -0.07
C PHE A 51 -15.39 4.57 1.32
N ARG A 52 -15.27 3.70 2.33
CA ARG A 52 -15.88 3.92 3.64
C ARG A 52 -15.17 4.96 4.49
N TRP A 53 -13.84 4.96 4.46
CA TRP A 53 -13.04 5.62 5.49
C TRP A 53 -12.73 7.07 5.14
N ARG A 54 -12.92 7.96 6.11
CA ARG A 54 -12.68 9.39 6.02
C ARG A 54 -12.07 9.88 7.33
N ALA A 55 -11.12 10.79 7.24
CA ALA A 55 -10.63 11.50 8.43
C ALA A 55 -11.76 12.29 9.13
N PRO A 56 -11.71 12.47 10.46
CA PRO A 56 -10.69 11.95 11.37
C PRO A 56 -11.00 10.52 11.84
N LEU A 57 -9.99 9.65 11.87
CA LEU A 57 -10.10 8.28 12.40
C LEU A 57 -8.75 7.73 12.87
N ARG A 58 -8.83 6.67 13.67
CA ARG A 58 -7.71 5.83 14.07
C ARG A 58 -7.88 4.41 13.54
N LEU A 59 -6.86 3.91 12.84
CA LEU A 59 -6.69 2.49 12.53
C LEU A 59 -5.73 1.89 13.55
N ARG A 60 -6.13 0.80 14.19
CA ARG A 60 -5.30 0.04 15.12
C ARG A 60 -5.38 -1.45 14.79
N LEU A 61 -4.24 -2.12 14.81
CA LEU A 61 -4.16 -3.58 14.67
C LEU A 61 -2.87 -4.10 15.29
N ARG A 62 -2.80 -5.41 15.48
CA ARG A 62 -1.53 -6.11 15.76
C ARG A 62 -1.16 -6.95 14.56
N ALA A 63 0.12 -6.99 14.21
CA ALA A 63 0.61 -7.82 13.11
C ALA A 63 1.99 -8.42 13.40
N ARG A 64 2.25 -9.55 12.74
CA ARG A 64 3.60 -10.13 12.58
C ARG A 64 3.71 -10.83 11.22
N ALA A 65 4.90 -10.80 10.63
CA ALA A 65 5.27 -11.62 9.50
C ALA A 65 5.89 -12.94 9.98
N PHE A 66 5.83 -14.00 9.19
CA PHE A 66 6.49 -15.28 9.54
C PHE A 66 8.00 -15.25 9.29
N GLU A 67 8.43 -14.51 8.27
CA GLU A 67 9.85 -14.30 7.97
C GLU A 67 10.13 -12.81 7.80
N PRO A 68 11.32 -12.32 8.18
CA PRO A 68 11.68 -10.90 8.07
C PRO A 68 11.57 -10.39 6.62
N SER A 69 11.91 -11.25 5.67
CA SER A 69 11.88 -10.99 4.23
C SER A 69 10.73 -11.72 3.55
N ALA A 70 9.51 -11.61 4.09
CA ALA A 70 8.31 -12.03 3.39
C ALA A 70 8.32 -11.46 1.95
N ALA A 71 7.93 -12.29 0.98
CA ALA A 71 8.14 -12.02 -0.44
C ALA A 71 7.56 -10.68 -0.89
N GLY A 72 8.12 -10.11 -1.96
CA GLY A 72 7.58 -8.93 -2.66
C GLY A 72 7.27 -7.74 -1.77
N THR A 73 5.98 -7.56 -1.49
CA THR A 73 5.46 -6.52 -0.60
C THR A 73 4.42 -7.08 0.35
N TRP A 74 4.30 -6.43 1.51
CA TRP A 74 3.19 -6.66 2.42
C TRP A 74 2.93 -5.39 3.20
N GLY A 75 1.76 -5.29 3.79
CA GLY A 75 1.42 -4.14 4.58
C GLY A 75 -0.04 -4.04 4.90
N PHE A 76 -0.41 -2.89 5.45
CA PHE A 76 -1.77 -2.58 5.83
C PHE A 76 -1.94 -1.07 5.97
N GLY A 77 -3.15 -0.59 5.68
CA GLY A 77 -3.48 0.81 5.81
C GLY A 77 -4.66 1.22 4.94
N LEU A 78 -4.72 2.52 4.67
CA LEU A 78 -5.81 3.15 3.95
C LEU A 78 -5.28 3.67 2.62
N TRP A 79 -5.99 3.40 1.53
CA TRP A 79 -5.61 3.90 0.21
C TRP A 79 -6.79 4.09 -0.73
N ASN A 80 -6.56 4.85 -1.80
CA ASN A 80 -7.57 5.08 -2.83
C ASN A 80 -7.47 4.09 -4.01
N ASP A 81 -6.64 3.06 -3.91
CA ASP A 81 -6.35 2.09 -4.98
C ASP A 81 -6.12 2.81 -6.33
N PRO A 82 -5.02 3.55 -6.49
CA PRO A 82 -4.87 4.51 -7.59
C PRO A 82 -4.63 3.86 -8.95
N PHE A 83 -4.24 2.59 -8.97
CA PHE A 83 -3.85 1.89 -10.18
C PHE A 83 -5.07 1.33 -10.90
N ALA A 84 -5.12 1.54 -12.21
CA ALA A 84 -6.20 1.09 -13.08
C ALA A 84 -6.13 -0.40 -13.45
N PHE A 85 -4.95 -0.97 -13.25
CA PHE A 85 -4.59 -2.30 -13.67
C PHE A 85 -3.86 -2.95 -12.51
N ASN A 86 -4.52 -3.90 -11.86
CA ASN A 86 -3.78 -5.09 -11.46
C ASN A 86 -3.41 -5.79 -12.78
N LEU A 87 -2.29 -5.41 -13.38
CA LEU A 87 -1.76 -6.02 -14.62
C LEU A 87 -1.54 -7.54 -14.49
N LEU A 88 -1.75 -8.12 -13.29
CA LEU A 88 -1.59 -9.53 -12.98
C LEU A 88 -2.76 -10.15 -12.17
N GLY A 89 -3.98 -9.55 -12.14
CA GLY A 89 -5.19 -10.31 -11.75
C GLY A 89 -6.17 -9.73 -10.72
N GLY A 90 -6.50 -8.43 -10.77
CA GLY A 90 -7.58 -7.84 -9.98
C GLY A 90 -8.76 -7.43 -10.86
N THR A 91 -9.98 -7.75 -10.42
CA THR A 91 -11.23 -7.64 -11.19
C THR A 91 -11.84 -6.24 -11.28
N ALA A 92 -11.29 -5.22 -10.62
CA ALA A 92 -11.86 -3.87 -10.64
C ALA A 92 -11.35 -3.03 -11.82
N ARG A 93 -12.17 -2.90 -12.87
CA ARG A 93 -11.92 -2.00 -14.02
C ARG A 93 -12.09 -0.53 -13.62
N ARG A 94 -11.11 0.07 -12.95
CA ARG A 94 -11.14 1.50 -12.59
C ARG A 94 -10.19 2.29 -13.47
N LEU A 95 -10.55 3.52 -13.85
CA LEU A 95 -9.60 4.46 -14.46
C LEU A 95 -8.53 4.86 -13.44
N PRO A 96 -7.29 5.17 -13.87
CA PRO A 96 -6.21 5.50 -12.96
C PRO A 96 -6.43 6.88 -12.35
N VAL A 97 -6.00 7.05 -11.10
CA VAL A 97 -6.05 8.32 -10.37
C VAL A 97 -4.72 8.58 -9.68
N LEU A 98 -4.52 9.81 -9.19
CA LEU A 98 -3.34 10.11 -8.39
C LEU A 98 -3.44 9.47 -6.98
N PRO A 99 -2.31 9.01 -6.41
CA PRO A 99 -2.31 8.24 -5.17
C PRO A 99 -2.68 9.09 -3.96
N ASN A 100 -3.55 8.53 -3.12
CA ASN A 100 -3.79 8.96 -1.75
C ASN A 100 -3.74 7.72 -0.86
N ALA A 101 -2.81 7.69 0.10
CA ALA A 101 -2.63 6.53 0.97
C ALA A 101 -1.94 6.92 2.29
N ALA A 102 -2.25 6.19 3.37
CA ALA A 102 -1.52 6.20 4.62
C ALA A 102 -1.42 4.75 5.11
N TRP A 103 -0.20 4.22 5.20
CA TRP A 103 0.01 2.79 5.43
C TRP A 103 1.33 2.46 6.11
N PHE A 104 1.37 1.27 6.69
CA PHE A 104 2.61 0.55 6.96
C PHE A 104 2.89 -0.35 5.76
N PHE A 105 4.03 -0.14 5.12
CA PHE A 105 4.39 -0.77 3.86
C PHE A 105 5.77 -1.39 3.97
N TYR A 106 5.85 -2.69 3.73
CA TYR A 106 7.11 -3.40 3.56
C TYR A 106 7.31 -3.74 2.09
N SER A 107 8.56 -3.65 1.64
CA SER A 107 8.93 -4.15 0.32
C SER A 107 10.37 -4.61 0.26
N LEU A 108 10.64 -5.65 -0.52
CA LEU A 108 12.00 -6.08 -0.83
C LEU A 108 12.58 -5.29 -2.01
N PRO A 109 13.91 -5.11 -2.09
CA PRO A 109 14.56 -4.79 -3.35
C PRO A 109 14.11 -5.76 -4.45
N PRO A 110 13.91 -5.29 -5.70
CA PRO A 110 14.30 -3.99 -6.21
C PRO A 110 13.19 -2.92 -6.13
N ASN A 111 12.17 -3.09 -5.27
CA ASN A 111 11.08 -2.11 -5.13
C ASN A 111 11.62 -0.68 -4.89
N TYR A 112 10.93 0.30 -5.46
CA TYR A 112 11.25 1.72 -5.29
C TYR A 112 9.96 2.52 -5.42
N LEU A 113 9.19 2.58 -4.33
CA LEU A 113 7.88 3.25 -4.27
C LEU A 113 7.98 4.60 -3.55
N THR A 114 8.76 5.51 -4.13
CA THR A 114 8.90 6.89 -3.65
C THR A 114 9.26 7.80 -4.80
N LEU A 115 8.74 9.04 -4.80
CA LEU A 115 9.07 10.09 -5.76
C LEU A 115 10.16 11.04 -5.26
N ARG A 116 10.56 10.95 -3.98
CA ARG A 116 11.73 11.66 -3.43
C ARG A 116 12.99 10.78 -3.51
N ASP A 117 14.14 11.44 -3.52
CA ASP A 117 15.44 10.78 -3.67
C ASP A 117 16.14 10.55 -2.32
N GLY A 118 15.68 11.21 -1.24
CA GLY A 118 16.22 11.08 0.12
C GLY A 118 15.38 10.23 1.07
N THR A 119 14.30 9.63 0.57
CA THR A 119 13.37 8.78 1.32
C THR A 119 13.68 7.29 1.06
N PRO A 120 13.32 6.40 1.99
CA PRO A 120 13.53 4.96 1.78
C PRO A 120 12.71 4.44 0.59
N GLY A 121 13.35 3.82 -0.40
CA GLY A 121 12.67 3.28 -1.58
C GLY A 121 12.08 1.87 -1.42
N HIS A 122 12.63 1.08 -0.51
CA HIS A 122 12.19 -0.29 -0.16
C HIS A 122 12.48 -0.54 1.31
N GLY A 123 11.97 -1.61 1.92
CA GLY A 123 12.06 -2.00 3.33
C GLY A 123 10.78 -1.67 4.10
N PHE A 124 10.78 -1.75 5.44
CA PHE A 124 9.60 -1.39 6.24
C PHE A 124 9.50 0.12 6.46
N VAL A 125 8.36 0.71 6.11
CA VAL A 125 8.09 2.15 6.28
C VAL A 125 6.68 2.42 6.79
N ALA A 126 6.55 3.48 7.58
CA ALA A 126 5.32 4.26 7.64
C ALA A 126 5.37 5.28 6.51
N GLN A 127 4.33 5.37 5.68
CA GLN A 127 4.34 6.23 4.51
C GLN A 127 2.97 6.83 4.21
N THR A 128 2.99 8.07 3.74
CA THR A 128 1.82 8.80 3.25
C THR A 128 2.01 9.27 1.82
N PHE A 129 0.92 9.26 1.06
CA PHE A 129 0.78 9.95 -0.21
C PHE A 129 -0.46 10.85 -0.16
N ALA A 130 -0.32 12.09 -0.59
CA ALA A 130 -1.41 13.04 -0.71
C ALA A 130 -1.34 13.75 -2.06
N ALA A 131 -2.31 13.47 -2.92
CA ALA A 131 -2.40 14.08 -4.23
C ALA A 131 -3.75 14.80 -4.43
N PRO A 132 -3.80 15.84 -5.29
CA PRO A 132 -5.05 16.47 -5.69
C PRO A 132 -6.05 15.45 -6.26
N ARG A 133 -7.33 15.64 -5.96
CA ARG A 133 -8.41 14.77 -6.44
C ARG A 133 -8.86 15.20 -7.83
N ILE A 134 -8.02 14.93 -8.83
CA ILE A 134 -8.34 15.21 -10.23
C ILE A 134 -9.26 14.10 -10.76
N PRO A 135 -10.42 14.43 -11.36
CA PRO A 135 -11.27 13.45 -12.02
C PRO A 135 -10.49 12.59 -13.03
N ALA A 136 -10.68 11.27 -12.98
CA ALA A 136 -9.91 10.32 -13.77
C ALA A 136 -9.99 10.58 -15.29
N ILE A 137 -11.13 11.07 -15.78
CA ILE A 137 -11.32 11.45 -17.20
C ILE A 137 -10.32 12.54 -17.64
N LEU A 138 -9.97 13.47 -16.75
CA LEU A 138 -8.99 14.52 -17.04
C LEU A 138 -7.55 13.99 -16.99
N LEU A 139 -7.33 12.84 -16.38
CA LEU A 139 -6.04 12.13 -16.40
C LEU A 139 -5.93 11.17 -17.61
N ALA A 140 -7.03 10.89 -18.32
CA ALA A 140 -7.01 9.99 -19.47
C ALA A 140 -5.99 10.40 -20.56
N PRO A 141 -5.81 11.71 -20.89
CA PRO A 141 -4.75 12.14 -21.81
C PRO A 141 -3.34 11.81 -21.32
N ALA A 142 -3.10 11.74 -20.00
CA ALA A 142 -1.80 11.31 -19.47
C ALA A 142 -1.48 9.85 -19.84
N GLY A 143 -2.50 9.04 -20.14
CA GLY A 143 -2.36 7.71 -20.72
C GLY A 143 -1.61 7.71 -22.06
N LEU A 144 -1.77 8.76 -22.88
CA LEU A 144 -1.00 8.93 -24.12
C LEU A 144 0.49 9.16 -23.87
N GLY A 145 0.85 9.62 -22.66
CA GLY A 145 2.22 9.79 -22.22
C GLY A 145 2.88 8.51 -21.69
N LEU A 146 2.14 7.40 -21.50
CA LEU A 146 2.70 6.15 -21.00
C LEU A 146 3.88 5.61 -21.83
N PRO A 147 3.86 5.66 -23.18
CA PRO A 147 5.02 5.25 -23.99
C PRO A 147 6.29 6.04 -23.68
N LEU A 148 6.18 7.29 -23.20
CA LEU A 148 7.33 8.12 -22.83
C LEU A 148 8.09 7.53 -21.62
N LEU A 149 7.47 6.66 -20.82
CA LEU A 149 8.14 5.95 -19.73
C LEU A 149 9.20 4.98 -20.23
N ALA A 150 9.15 4.55 -21.50
CA ALA A 150 10.23 3.78 -22.13
C ALA A 150 11.49 4.62 -22.39
N TRP A 151 11.35 5.96 -22.51
CA TRP A 151 12.47 6.86 -22.74
C TRP A 151 12.97 7.48 -21.42
N ARG A 152 14.19 7.10 -20.98
CA ARG A 152 14.77 7.51 -19.67
C ARG A 152 14.69 9.01 -19.36
N ARG A 153 15.02 9.88 -20.32
CA ARG A 153 14.94 11.35 -20.16
C ARG A 153 13.49 11.82 -19.90
N ALA A 154 12.53 11.32 -20.67
CA ALA A 154 11.13 11.68 -20.52
C ALA A 154 10.55 11.09 -19.21
N ALA A 155 10.87 9.84 -18.89
CA ALA A 155 10.51 9.22 -17.62
C ALA A 155 11.04 10.00 -16.41
N ARG A 156 12.29 10.47 -16.44
CA ARG A 156 12.82 11.38 -15.39
C ARG A 156 12.09 12.71 -15.31
N ALA A 157 11.70 13.29 -16.45
CA ALA A 157 10.90 14.52 -16.47
C ALA A 157 9.51 14.30 -15.85
N LEU A 158 8.82 13.23 -16.26
CA LEU A 158 7.53 12.81 -15.70
C LEU A 158 7.62 12.55 -14.19
N ARG A 159 8.67 11.85 -13.73
CA ARG A 159 8.94 11.64 -12.30
C ARG A 159 9.07 12.97 -11.55
N ARG A 160 9.84 13.92 -12.09
CA ARG A 160 10.01 15.25 -11.49
C ARG A 160 8.71 16.04 -11.46
N MET A 161 7.87 15.92 -12.48
CA MET A 161 6.53 16.53 -12.49
C MET A 161 5.61 15.88 -11.44
N ALA A 162 5.56 14.55 -11.40
CA ALA A 162 4.77 13.79 -10.43
C ALA A 162 5.17 14.16 -8.99
N ARG A 163 6.47 14.28 -8.70
CA ARG A 163 7.01 14.74 -7.42
C ARG A 163 6.51 16.14 -7.00
N ARG A 164 6.16 17.02 -7.93
CA ARG A 164 5.61 18.36 -7.61
C ARG A 164 4.13 18.31 -7.26
N VAL A 165 3.40 17.36 -7.81
CA VAL A 165 1.94 17.23 -7.65
C VAL A 165 1.59 16.32 -6.47
N ILE A 166 2.34 15.24 -6.28
CA ILE A 166 2.13 14.24 -5.25
C ILE A 166 3.01 14.59 -4.04
N ARG A 167 2.39 14.98 -2.94
CA ARG A 167 3.07 15.08 -1.64
C ARG A 167 3.24 13.67 -1.09
N GLU A 168 4.39 13.41 -0.49
CA GLU A 168 4.66 12.16 0.19
C GLU A 168 5.59 12.44 1.37
N ASP A 169 5.47 11.62 2.40
CA ASP A 169 6.39 11.58 3.52
C ASP A 169 6.49 10.16 4.04
N SER A 170 7.64 9.79 4.59
CA SER A 170 7.88 8.42 5.03
C SER A 170 9.00 8.33 6.05
N ALA A 171 8.85 7.44 7.02
CA ALA A 171 9.89 7.07 7.96
C ALA A 171 10.16 5.56 7.91
N ARG A 172 11.44 5.20 7.99
CA ARG A 172 11.89 3.81 8.13
C ARG A 172 11.54 3.32 9.52
N ILE A 173 10.92 2.15 9.60
CA ILE A 173 10.61 1.48 10.87
C ILE A 173 11.65 0.40 11.10
N HIS A 174 12.25 0.38 12.29
CA HIS A 174 13.23 -0.63 12.71
C HIS A 174 12.65 -1.44 13.87
N VAL A 175 11.92 -2.49 13.54
CA VAL A 175 11.41 -3.49 14.48
C VAL A 175 11.63 -4.88 13.91
N ASP A 176 11.66 -5.89 14.77
CA ASP A 176 11.61 -7.28 14.31
C ASP A 176 10.19 -7.62 13.90
N VAL A 177 9.92 -7.53 12.59
CA VAL A 177 8.59 -7.78 12.01
C VAL A 177 8.07 -9.20 12.26
N THR A 178 8.90 -10.13 12.75
CA THR A 178 8.47 -11.48 13.13
C THR A 178 7.82 -11.56 14.51
N GLN A 179 8.00 -10.53 15.33
CA GLN A 179 7.33 -10.38 16.61
C GLN A 179 5.99 -9.68 16.46
N TRP A 180 5.10 -9.93 17.41
CA TRP A 180 3.83 -9.21 17.49
C TRP A 180 4.08 -7.77 17.90
N HIS A 181 3.71 -6.84 17.02
CA HIS A 181 3.73 -5.41 17.29
C HIS A 181 2.32 -4.83 17.19
N THR A 182 2.07 -3.78 17.96
CA THR A 182 0.85 -2.96 17.84
C THR A 182 1.12 -1.80 16.92
N TYR A 183 0.32 -1.66 15.88
CA TYR A 183 0.42 -0.61 14.88
C TYR A 183 -0.78 0.31 14.97
N GLU A 184 -0.51 1.61 15.00
CA GLU A 184 -1.55 2.64 15.07
C GLU A 184 -1.30 3.70 14.00
N LEU A 185 -2.36 4.07 13.30
CA LEU A 185 -2.41 5.14 12.31
C LEU A 185 -3.56 6.08 12.69
N ASP A 186 -3.21 7.29 13.11
CA ASP A 186 -4.15 8.40 13.23
C ASP A 186 -4.18 9.13 11.89
N TRP A 187 -5.33 9.11 11.22
CA TRP A 187 -5.55 9.87 10.00
C TRP A 187 -6.50 11.04 10.31
N LEU A 188 -5.90 12.22 10.43
CA LEU A 188 -6.57 13.47 10.70
C LEU A 188 -6.70 14.31 9.41
N THR A 189 -7.57 15.32 9.43
CA THR A 189 -7.87 16.15 8.25
C THR A 189 -6.63 16.83 7.64
N GLY A 190 -5.66 17.22 8.48
CA GLY A 190 -4.45 17.91 8.05
C GLY A 190 -3.14 17.17 8.29
N GLU A 191 -3.17 16.07 9.06
CA GLU A 191 -1.97 15.33 9.45
C GLU A 191 -2.22 13.83 9.52
N ALA A 192 -1.14 13.06 9.53
CA ALA A 192 -1.16 11.63 9.83
C ALA A 192 -0.06 11.31 10.83
N ARG A 193 -0.37 10.43 11.80
CA ARG A 193 0.58 9.96 12.80
C ARG A 193 0.62 8.45 12.83
N PHE A 194 1.82 7.90 12.89
CA PHE A 194 2.07 6.46 12.91
C PHE A 194 2.80 6.11 14.19
N ARG A 195 2.33 5.07 14.88
CA ARG A 195 3.00 4.52 16.06
C ARG A 195 3.19 3.01 15.93
N VAL A 196 4.29 2.53 16.50
CA VAL A 196 4.56 1.11 16.71
C VAL A 196 4.84 0.92 18.19
N ASP A 197 4.06 0.06 18.84
CA ASP A 197 4.08 -0.17 20.29
C ASP A 197 4.00 1.13 21.11
N GLY A 198 3.10 2.03 20.70
CA GLY A 198 2.88 3.33 21.32
C GLY A 198 3.99 4.37 21.05
N ARG A 199 5.08 4.01 20.37
CA ARG A 199 6.15 4.95 20.00
C ARG A 199 5.88 5.53 18.62
N GLU A 200 5.85 6.86 18.54
CA GLU A 200 5.66 7.56 17.27
C GLU A 200 6.87 7.36 16.35
N CYS A 201 6.62 6.88 15.12
CA CYS A 201 7.64 6.67 14.11
C CYS A 201 7.55 7.68 12.94
N LEU A 202 6.37 8.26 12.73
CA LEU A 202 6.15 9.34 11.75
C LEU A 202 5.00 10.22 12.21
N ALA A 203 5.21 11.53 12.26
CA ALA A 203 4.17 12.54 12.30
C ALA A 203 4.37 13.49 11.13
N THR A 204 3.34 13.69 10.30
CA THR A 204 3.48 14.42 9.04
C THR A 204 2.25 15.26 8.70
N PRO A 205 2.43 16.48 8.15
CA PRO A 205 1.32 17.27 7.60
C PRO A 205 0.88 16.78 6.20
N VAL A 206 1.41 15.64 5.72
CA VAL A 206 0.99 15.00 4.47
C VAL A 206 -0.18 14.06 4.76
N SER A 207 -1.38 14.61 4.82
CA SER A 207 -2.61 13.83 4.99
C SER A 207 -3.27 13.47 3.65
N PRO A 208 -3.61 12.18 3.42
CA PRO A 208 -4.37 11.75 2.25
C PRO A 208 -5.72 12.45 2.11
N ARG A 209 -6.20 12.55 0.87
CA ARG A 209 -7.44 13.26 0.55
C ARG A 209 -8.53 12.33 0.01
N GLY A 210 -9.76 12.59 0.44
CA GLY A 210 -10.94 11.90 -0.03
C GLY A 210 -11.17 10.56 0.68
N PRO A 211 -12.24 9.84 0.32
CA PRO A 211 -12.55 8.55 0.91
C PRO A 211 -11.51 7.48 0.52
N LEU A 212 -11.10 6.66 1.49
CA LEU A 212 -10.10 5.59 1.34
C LEU A 212 -10.71 4.23 1.71
N GLY A 213 -10.19 3.17 1.09
CA GLY A 213 -10.46 1.78 1.43
C GLY A 213 -9.40 1.24 2.37
N LEU A 214 -9.80 0.33 3.27
CA LEU A 214 -8.86 -0.41 4.10
C LEU A 214 -8.34 -1.62 3.32
N VAL A 215 -7.02 -1.80 3.35
CA VAL A 215 -6.35 -2.91 2.70
C VAL A 215 -5.33 -3.52 3.66
N VAL A 216 -5.24 -4.84 3.62
CA VAL A 216 -4.18 -5.64 4.24
C VAL A 216 -3.75 -6.67 3.21
N TRP A 217 -2.47 -6.79 2.93
CA TRP A 217 -2.01 -7.67 1.87
C TRP A 217 -0.62 -8.25 2.13
N ILE A 218 -0.34 -9.33 1.40
CA ILE A 218 0.98 -9.89 1.13
C ILE A 218 0.98 -10.37 -0.32
N ASP A 219 2.03 -10.03 -1.06
CA ASP A 219 2.19 -10.42 -2.44
C ASP A 219 3.66 -10.59 -2.82
N ASN A 220 3.92 -11.18 -3.98
CA ASN A 220 5.28 -11.28 -4.50
C ASN A 220 5.60 -10.23 -5.57
N GLN A 221 4.88 -9.11 -5.67
CA GLN A 221 5.15 -8.12 -6.72
C GLN A 221 6.21 -7.10 -6.32
N TYR A 222 6.73 -6.39 -7.30
CA TYR A 222 7.48 -5.16 -7.07
C TYR A 222 7.17 -4.14 -8.14
N MET A 223 7.26 -2.87 -7.76
CA MET A 223 7.31 -1.76 -8.69
C MET A 223 8.46 -0.84 -8.26
N ALA A 224 9.23 -0.37 -9.22
CA ALA A 224 10.38 0.47 -8.98
C ALA A 224 10.42 1.61 -9.97
N PHE A 225 10.38 2.84 -9.48
CA PHE A 225 10.59 4.03 -10.30
C PHE A 225 11.75 4.90 -9.78
N PRO A 226 13.00 4.39 -9.74
CA PRO A 226 14.15 5.12 -9.22
C PRO A 226 14.47 6.42 -9.98
N PRO A 227 15.33 7.30 -9.41
CA PRO A 227 15.67 8.60 -9.99
C PRO A 227 16.33 8.55 -11.38
N ASP A 228 16.87 7.39 -11.76
CA ASP A 228 17.45 7.17 -13.09
C ASP A 228 16.39 7.05 -14.22
N GLY A 229 15.11 7.02 -13.84
CA GLY A 229 13.95 7.00 -14.72
C GLY A 229 13.59 5.62 -15.27
N ARG A 230 14.22 4.54 -14.81
CA ARG A 230 13.86 3.18 -15.26
C ARG A 230 12.68 2.65 -14.47
N LEU A 231 11.48 2.79 -15.03
CA LEU A 231 10.31 2.10 -14.50
C LEU A 231 10.49 0.59 -14.69
N ARG A 232 10.42 -0.15 -13.59
CA ARG A 232 10.47 -1.61 -13.57
C ARG A 232 9.29 -2.12 -12.76
N MET A 233 8.71 -3.21 -13.20
CA MET A 233 7.63 -3.88 -12.52
C MET A 233 7.75 -5.37 -12.82
N GLY A 234 7.40 -6.20 -11.85
CA GLY A 234 7.40 -7.63 -12.03
C GLY A 234 7.04 -8.34 -10.74
N VAL A 235 7.38 -9.62 -10.70
CA VAL A 235 7.22 -10.46 -9.52
C VAL A 235 8.56 -11.01 -9.08
N LEU A 236 8.68 -11.31 -7.80
CA LEU A 236 9.83 -11.89 -7.14
C LEU A 236 9.54 -13.36 -6.82
N PRO A 237 10.58 -14.20 -6.71
CA PRO A 237 10.41 -15.55 -6.19
C PRO A 237 9.98 -15.50 -4.72
N VAL A 238 9.19 -16.49 -4.31
CA VAL A 238 8.81 -16.76 -2.92
C VAL A 238 9.61 -17.97 -2.48
N PRO A 239 10.81 -17.82 -1.88
CA PRO A 239 11.71 -18.95 -1.65
C PRO A 239 11.17 -19.95 -0.61
N ARG A 240 10.33 -19.49 0.31
CA ARG A 240 9.67 -20.25 1.36
C ARG A 240 8.26 -19.73 1.56
N ASP A 241 7.37 -20.57 2.09
CA ASP A 241 6.02 -20.13 2.46
C ASP A 241 6.12 -18.90 3.37
N ALA A 242 5.40 -17.84 2.99
CA ALA A 242 5.40 -16.58 3.69
C ALA A 242 4.01 -16.31 4.24
N ALA A 243 3.91 -15.70 5.42
CA ALA A 243 2.65 -15.35 6.01
C ALA A 243 2.70 -14.00 6.71
N LEU A 244 1.54 -13.33 6.73
CA LEU A 244 1.24 -12.16 7.53
C LEU A 244 0.04 -12.49 8.41
N GLU A 245 0.25 -12.45 9.73
CA GLU A 245 -0.83 -12.63 10.70
C GLU A 245 -1.25 -11.27 11.25
N LEU A 246 -2.56 -11.09 11.39
CA LEU A 246 -3.18 -9.90 11.93
C LEU A 246 -4.19 -10.26 13.02
N ARG A 247 -4.24 -9.38 14.02
CA ARG A 247 -5.21 -9.44 15.11
C ARG A 247 -5.82 -8.07 15.38
N GLU A 248 -7.04 -8.11 15.90
CA GLU A 248 -7.69 -6.96 16.51
C GLU A 248 -7.77 -5.74 15.55
N ILE A 249 -8.03 -5.98 14.26
CA ILE A 249 -8.17 -4.87 13.30
C ILE A 249 -9.39 -4.02 13.68
N ARG A 250 -9.13 -2.76 14.03
CA ARG A 250 -10.15 -1.81 14.46
C ARG A 250 -9.96 -0.47 13.74
N VAL A 251 -11.08 0.09 13.31
CA VAL A 251 -11.15 1.47 12.84
C VAL A 251 -12.14 2.23 13.71
N GLU A 252 -11.71 3.32 14.30
CA GLU A 252 -12.47 4.12 15.25
C GLU A 252 -12.49 5.57 14.77
N PRO A 253 -13.66 6.23 14.69
CA PRO A 253 -13.70 7.67 14.51
C PRO A 253 -12.90 8.33 15.63
N GLU A 254 -12.05 9.29 15.31
CA GLU A 254 -11.35 10.06 16.33
C GLU A 254 -12.27 11.21 16.74
N SER A 255 -12.62 11.27 18.03
CA SER A 255 -13.41 12.39 18.57
C SER A 255 -12.62 13.68 18.34
N ALA A 256 -13.21 14.60 17.59
CA ALA A 256 -12.64 15.92 17.33
C ALA A 256 -12.47 16.74 18.62
#